data_AF-A0A952DPK1-F1
#
_entry.id   AF-A0A952DPK1-F1
#
_cell.length_a   1.000
_cell.length_b   1.000
_cell.length_c   1.000
_cell.angle_alpha   90.00
_cell.angle_beta   90.00
_cell.angle_gamma   90.00
#
_symmetry.space_group_name_H-M   'P 1'
#
loop_
_entity.id
_entity.type
_entity.pdbx_description
1 polymer ?
#
loop_
_entity_poly.entity_id
_entity_poly.type
_entity_poly.pdbx_seq_one_letter_code
_entity_poly.pdbx_strand_id
1 'polypeptide(L)'
;MKSRIGIAALVCALAVPALAQTPDYIRAKSDAVRAAFGPDVAATIFSDAYTVMRRDMIDKSARRIPTYECPATPLMALAWVIPYPVKPGAVSWVEQFVVDCKPRTQRNFLIVIDRGRPRMIELLPGATAADPLLQRDTFAGSNAAIAGARPKDCDRQWVVDTRLVAPRRDNEPWSERWIYDMCGTRAEVEMTFTPSPRGGTTWNAKLAK
;
A
#
# COMPACT_ATOMS: atom_id res chain seq x y z
N MET A 1 67.30 39.59 7.87
CA MET A 1 66.18 39.15 8.73
C MET A 1 64.95 40.00 8.40
N LYS A 2 64.12 39.60 7.42
CA LYS A 2 62.84 40.25 7.12
C LYS A 2 61.83 39.14 6.78
N SER A 3 60.92 38.93 7.71
CA SER A 3 59.84 37.95 7.67
C SER A 3 58.63 38.56 6.96
N ARG A 4 58.00 37.83 6.02
CA ARG A 4 56.66 38.15 5.49
C ARG A 4 55.87 36.86 5.26
N ILE A 5 55.21 36.46 6.34
CA ILE A 5 53.82 35.97 6.48
C ILE A 5 53.13 35.61 5.15
N GLY A 6 52.94 34.29 4.95
CA GLY A 6 52.00 33.76 3.96
C GLY A 6 50.59 33.70 4.56
N ILE A 7 49.61 34.25 3.83
CA ILE A 7 48.19 34.14 4.15
C ILE A 7 47.70 32.83 3.53
N ALA A 8 47.45 31.82 4.36
CA ALA A 8 46.72 30.62 3.96
C ALA A 8 45.21 30.93 3.99
N ALA A 9 44.59 31.02 2.82
CA ALA A 9 43.14 31.09 2.71
C ALA A 9 42.53 29.73 3.06
N LEU A 10 41.91 29.64 4.23
CA LEU A 10 41.15 28.47 4.66
C LEU A 10 39.82 28.45 3.88
N VAL A 11 39.74 27.62 2.83
CA VAL A 11 38.49 27.37 2.12
C VAL A 11 37.66 26.40 2.98
N CYS A 12 36.70 26.95 3.74
CA CYS A 12 35.64 26.14 4.35
C CYS A 12 34.75 25.58 3.23
N ALA A 13 35.01 24.35 2.80
CA ALA A 13 34.06 23.60 2.00
C ALA A 13 32.83 23.30 2.87
N LEU A 14 31.74 24.04 2.66
CA LEU A 14 30.43 23.68 3.18
C LEU A 14 30.05 22.34 2.55
N ALA A 15 30.13 21.26 3.32
CA ALA A 15 29.57 19.99 2.93
C ALA A 15 28.05 20.17 2.82
N VAL A 16 27.55 20.35 1.59
CA VAL A 16 26.12 20.22 1.32
C VAL A 16 25.78 18.78 1.69
N PRO A 17 24.92 18.53 2.69
CA PRO A 17 24.48 17.17 2.97
C PRO A 17 23.88 16.65 1.67
N ALA A 18 24.43 15.56 1.14
CA ALA A 18 23.87 14.89 -0.01
C ALA A 18 22.40 14.64 0.32
N LEU A 19 21.49 15.29 -0.41
CA LEU A 19 20.07 14.98 -0.33
C LEU A 19 19.99 13.48 -0.58
N ALA A 20 19.59 12.70 0.43
CA ALA A 20 19.45 11.27 0.30
C ALA A 20 18.58 11.03 -0.94
N GLN A 21 19.19 10.47 -1.99
CA GLN A 21 18.52 10.32 -3.26
C GLN A 21 17.34 9.37 -3.05
N THR A 22 16.16 9.75 -3.52
CA THR A 22 14.98 8.89 -3.48
C THR A 22 15.31 7.58 -4.20
N PRO A 23 15.13 6.41 -3.56
CA PRO A 23 15.43 5.12 -4.19
C PRO A 23 14.66 4.93 -5.49
N ASP A 24 15.29 4.33 -6.50
CA ASP A 24 14.73 4.22 -7.87
C ASP A 24 13.39 3.48 -7.94
N TYR A 25 13.11 2.62 -6.97
CA TYR A 25 11.84 1.89 -6.90
C TYR A 25 10.67 2.77 -6.42
N ILE A 26 10.94 3.95 -5.86
CA ILE A 26 9.91 4.88 -5.41
C ILE A 26 9.52 5.79 -6.58
N ARG A 27 8.32 5.57 -7.11
CA ARG A 27 7.71 6.36 -8.20
C ARG A 27 6.60 7.29 -7.70
N ALA A 28 6.13 7.06 -6.48
CA ALA A 28 5.11 7.88 -5.83
C ALA A 28 5.57 9.32 -5.64
N LYS A 29 4.61 10.24 -5.59
CA LYS A 29 4.83 11.66 -5.29
C LYS A 29 4.68 11.92 -3.79
N SER A 30 5.51 12.79 -3.24
CA SER A 30 5.53 13.11 -1.81
C SER A 30 4.54 14.19 -1.37
N ASP A 31 3.90 14.90 -2.30
CA ASP A 31 3.18 16.15 -1.99
C ASP A 31 2.08 15.98 -0.95
N ALA A 32 1.23 14.97 -1.10
CA ALA A 32 0.14 14.68 -0.15
C ALA A 32 0.67 14.30 1.25
N VAL A 33 1.75 13.52 1.30
CA VAL A 33 2.39 13.10 2.56
C VAL A 33 3.07 14.27 3.25
N ARG A 34 3.76 15.12 2.50
CA ARG A 34 4.40 16.33 3.01
C ARG A 34 3.35 17.30 3.57
N ALA A 35 2.21 17.45 2.90
CA ALA A 35 1.10 18.27 3.38
C ALA A 35 0.49 17.70 4.67
N ALA A 36 0.35 16.38 4.77
CA ALA A 36 -0.31 15.73 5.92
C ALA A 36 0.59 15.62 7.16
N PHE A 37 1.89 15.33 6.99
CA PHE A 37 2.78 14.96 8.09
C PHE A 37 4.05 15.81 8.19
N GLY A 38 4.24 16.78 7.29
CA GLY A 38 5.43 17.64 7.25
C GLY A 38 6.62 17.06 6.47
N PRO A 39 7.65 17.89 6.23
CA PRO A 39 8.77 17.55 5.37
C PRO A 39 9.65 16.41 5.90
N ASP A 40 9.89 16.33 7.21
CA ASP A 40 10.82 15.35 7.78
C ASP A 40 10.26 13.93 7.72
N VAL A 41 8.96 13.80 8.00
CA VAL A 41 8.25 12.53 7.87
C VAL A 41 8.21 12.10 6.41
N ALA A 42 7.90 13.03 5.49
CA ALA A 42 7.93 12.74 4.06
C ALA A 42 9.33 12.31 3.59
N ALA A 43 10.40 13.02 3.99
CA ALA A 43 11.76 12.63 3.66
C ALA A 43 12.09 11.21 4.13
N THR A 44 11.66 10.84 5.33
CA THR A 44 11.84 9.48 5.87
C THR A 44 11.08 8.44 5.03
N ILE A 45 9.80 8.68 4.73
CA ILE A 45 8.96 7.76 3.94
C ILE A 45 9.55 7.55 2.53
N PHE A 46 10.07 8.61 1.91
CA PHE A 46 10.61 8.57 0.54
C PHE A 46 12.13 8.31 0.49
N SER A 47 12.71 7.80 1.58
CA SER A 47 14.09 7.33 1.68
C SER A 47 14.18 5.80 1.73
N ASP A 48 15.41 5.28 1.89
CA ASP A 48 15.67 3.85 2.11
C ASP A 48 15.31 3.34 3.52
N ALA A 49 14.86 4.20 4.43
CA ALA A 49 14.57 3.84 5.83
C ALA A 49 13.65 2.61 5.98
N TYR A 50 12.74 2.40 5.01
CA TYR A 50 11.79 1.28 5.03
C TYR A 50 12.04 0.22 3.95
N THR A 51 13.12 0.33 3.17
CA THR A 51 13.37 -0.56 2.01
C THR A 51 13.41 -2.04 2.39
N VAL A 52 14.12 -2.40 3.47
CA VAL A 52 14.23 -3.79 3.93
C VAL A 52 12.85 -4.34 4.35
N MET A 53 12.11 -3.57 5.16
CA MET A 53 10.75 -3.94 5.61
C MET A 53 9.79 -4.10 4.44
N ARG A 54 9.79 -3.15 3.48
CA ARG A 54 8.95 -3.18 2.28
C ARG A 54 9.22 -4.43 1.44
N ARG A 55 10.49 -4.74 1.18
CA ARG A 55 10.88 -5.93 0.40
C ARG A 55 10.43 -7.21 1.09
N ASP A 56 10.69 -7.34 2.38
CA ASP A 56 10.28 -8.52 3.17
C ASP A 56 8.75 -8.71 3.15
N MET A 57 7.99 -7.64 3.36
CA MET A 57 6.52 -7.71 3.34
C MET A 57 5.96 -8.03 1.95
N ILE A 58 6.51 -7.43 0.90
CA ILE A 58 6.10 -7.72 -0.49
C ILE A 58 6.42 -9.16 -0.84
N ASP A 59 7.61 -9.66 -0.50
CA ASP A 59 8.01 -11.05 -0.78
C ASP A 59 7.07 -12.04 -0.09
N LYS A 60 6.83 -11.86 1.22
CA LYS A 60 5.88 -12.68 2.00
C LYS A 60 4.47 -12.64 1.43
N SER A 61 4.02 -11.45 1.05
CA SER A 61 2.67 -11.20 0.57
C SER A 61 2.44 -11.76 -0.84
N ALA A 62 3.39 -11.58 -1.75
CA ALA A 62 3.30 -12.01 -3.14
C ALA A 62 3.36 -13.53 -3.27
N ARG A 63 4.20 -14.22 -2.48
CA ARG A 63 4.31 -15.69 -2.48
C ARG A 63 3.09 -16.42 -1.91
N ARG A 64 2.20 -15.73 -1.19
CA ARG A 64 0.98 -16.33 -0.61
C ARG A 64 -0.15 -16.49 -1.61
N ILE A 65 -0.10 -15.80 -2.75
CA ILE A 65 -1.16 -15.92 -3.75
C ILE A 65 -0.88 -17.16 -4.62
N PRO A 66 -1.72 -18.22 -4.55
CA PRO A 66 -1.59 -19.34 -5.47
C PRO A 66 -1.73 -18.84 -6.89
N THR A 67 -1.09 -19.52 -7.84
CA THR A 67 -1.13 -19.22 -9.29
C THR A 67 -0.38 -17.96 -9.73
N TYR A 68 0.21 -17.18 -8.81
CA TYR A 68 1.08 -16.06 -9.18
C TYR A 68 2.54 -16.51 -9.18
N GLU A 69 3.21 -16.36 -10.32
CA GLU A 69 4.63 -16.66 -10.45
C GLU A 69 5.42 -15.40 -10.13
N CYS A 70 5.94 -15.33 -8.90
CA CYS A 70 6.81 -14.25 -8.47
C CYS A 70 8.27 -14.76 -8.43
N PRO A 71 9.22 -14.07 -9.08
CA PRO A 71 10.64 -14.42 -8.98
C PRO A 71 11.13 -14.26 -7.54
N ALA A 72 12.30 -14.84 -7.23
CA ALA A 72 12.85 -14.79 -5.88
C ALA A 72 13.09 -13.36 -5.36
N THR A 73 13.28 -12.40 -6.26
CA THR A 73 13.46 -10.99 -5.95
C THR A 73 12.68 -10.18 -6.99
N PRO A 74 11.37 -9.96 -6.80
CA PRO A 74 10.56 -9.27 -7.80
C PRO A 74 10.96 -7.79 -7.92
N LEU A 75 10.94 -7.31 -9.15
CA LEU A 75 10.96 -5.86 -9.38
C LEU A 75 9.67 -5.27 -8.82
N MET A 76 9.80 -4.16 -8.12
CA MET A 76 8.68 -3.49 -7.47
C MET A 76 8.79 -1.99 -7.72
N ALA A 77 7.64 -1.33 -7.82
CA ALA A 77 7.55 0.12 -7.84
C ALA A 77 6.55 0.56 -6.77
N LEU A 78 6.99 1.39 -5.82
CA LEU A 78 6.08 2.10 -4.92
C LEU A 78 5.40 3.19 -5.75
N ALA A 79 4.18 2.92 -6.18
CA ALA A 79 3.46 3.75 -7.14
C ALA A 79 2.63 4.83 -6.45
N TRP A 80 2.05 4.52 -5.28
CA TRP A 80 1.28 5.50 -4.50
C TRP A 80 1.60 5.42 -3.00
N VAL A 81 1.59 6.60 -2.37
CA VAL A 81 1.66 6.77 -0.92
C VAL A 81 0.54 7.73 -0.52
N ILE A 82 -0.44 7.25 0.23
CA ILE A 82 -1.67 7.97 0.55
C ILE A 82 -1.71 8.20 2.07
N PRO A 83 -1.73 9.45 2.54
CA PRO A 83 -1.91 9.74 3.96
C PRO A 83 -3.18 9.09 4.51
N TYR A 84 -3.06 8.42 5.65
CA TYR A 84 -4.20 7.74 6.27
C TYR A 84 -4.04 7.77 7.80
N PRO A 85 -4.26 8.92 8.46
CA PRO A 85 -4.11 9.03 9.92
C PRO A 85 -5.18 8.18 10.62
N VAL A 86 -4.75 7.08 11.26
CA VAL A 86 -5.66 6.14 11.94
C VAL A 86 -6.30 6.72 13.21
N LYS A 87 -5.73 7.80 13.74
CA LYS A 87 -6.25 8.61 14.84
C LYS A 87 -5.60 10.01 14.79
N PRO A 88 -6.16 11.02 15.48
CA PRO A 88 -5.56 12.34 15.54
C PRO A 88 -4.09 12.29 16.01
N GLY A 89 -3.22 12.99 15.28
CA GLY A 89 -1.77 13.07 15.57
C GLY A 89 -0.97 11.80 15.26
N ALA A 90 -1.57 10.73 14.74
CA ALA A 90 -0.83 9.55 14.31
C ALA A 90 -0.19 9.74 12.92
N VAL A 91 1.00 9.17 12.75
CA VAL A 91 1.65 9.05 11.45
C VAL A 91 1.36 7.67 10.89
N SER A 92 0.50 7.61 9.89
CA SER A 92 0.14 6.38 9.19
C SER A 92 -0.29 6.68 7.75
N TRP A 93 -0.01 5.75 6.85
CA TRP A 93 -0.24 5.92 5.42
C TRP A 93 -0.41 4.58 4.72
N VAL A 94 -1.05 4.60 3.57
CA VAL A 94 -1.17 3.44 2.69
C VAL A 94 -0.11 3.51 1.61
N GLU A 95 0.61 2.40 1.40
CA GLU A 95 1.51 2.21 0.27
C GLU A 95 0.90 1.23 -0.73
N GLN A 96 0.98 1.58 -2.00
CA GLN A 96 0.53 0.73 -3.10
C GLN A 96 1.70 0.46 -4.03
N PHE A 97 2.04 -0.81 -4.15
CA PHE A 97 3.13 -1.31 -4.97
C PHE A 97 2.61 -1.99 -6.22
N VAL A 98 3.24 -1.71 -7.36
CA VAL A 98 3.14 -2.56 -8.54
C VAL A 98 4.31 -3.53 -8.49
N VAL A 99 4.03 -4.82 -8.59
CA VAL A 99 5.02 -5.91 -8.45
C VAL A 99 5.04 -6.75 -9.70
N ASP A 100 6.23 -6.97 -10.25
CA ASP A 100 6.47 -7.71 -11.48
C ASP A 100 6.47 -9.23 -11.23
N CYS A 101 5.26 -9.74 -10.96
CA CYS A 101 4.95 -11.16 -11.00
C CYS A 101 4.19 -11.50 -12.30
N LYS A 102 3.87 -12.78 -12.51
CA LYS A 102 2.95 -13.22 -13.56
C LYS A 102 1.68 -13.82 -12.93
N PRO A 103 0.49 -13.22 -13.12
CA PRO A 103 0.30 -11.90 -13.73
C PRO A 103 0.88 -10.78 -12.86
N ARG A 104 1.09 -9.60 -13.46
CA ARG A 104 1.52 -8.41 -12.73
C ARG A 104 0.48 -8.07 -11.68
N THR A 105 0.93 -7.78 -10.46
CA THR A 105 0.03 -7.60 -9.31
C THR A 105 0.22 -6.26 -8.63
N GLN A 106 -0.83 -5.79 -7.97
CA GLN A 106 -0.75 -4.67 -7.04
C GLN A 106 -0.81 -5.19 -5.60
N ARG A 107 0.07 -4.68 -4.72
CA ARG A 107 0.07 -4.99 -3.29
C ARG A 107 -0.09 -3.72 -2.47
N ASN A 108 -1.04 -3.75 -1.55
CA ASN A 108 -1.41 -2.60 -0.73
C ASN A 108 -1.09 -2.88 0.73
N PHE A 109 -0.55 -1.89 1.43
CA PHE A 109 -0.17 -2.02 2.83
C PHE A 109 -0.48 -0.74 3.60
N LEU A 110 -1.00 -0.87 4.82
CA LEU A 110 -1.11 0.22 5.77
C LEU A 110 0.14 0.21 6.66
N ILE A 111 0.87 1.32 6.69
CA ILE A 111 1.97 1.52 7.62
C ILE A 111 1.51 2.44 8.75
N VAL A 112 1.78 2.04 9.98
CA VAL A 112 1.48 2.80 11.19
C VAL A 112 2.75 2.94 12.01
N ILE A 113 3.11 4.17 12.38
CA ILE A 113 4.15 4.41 13.37
C ILE A 113 3.51 4.41 14.75
N ASP A 114 3.86 3.42 15.56
CA ASP A 114 3.39 3.28 16.94
C ASP A 114 4.60 3.27 17.87
N ARG A 115 4.67 4.24 18.79
CA ARG A 115 5.81 4.44 19.72
C ARG A 115 7.18 4.41 19.02
N GLY A 116 7.26 5.07 17.87
CA GLY A 116 8.49 5.13 17.05
C GLY A 116 8.84 3.86 16.29
N ARG A 117 8.00 2.82 16.34
CA ARG A 117 8.21 1.57 15.58
C ARG A 117 7.21 1.49 14.42
N PRO A 118 7.68 1.36 13.17
CA PRO A 118 6.79 1.12 12.05
C PRO A 118 6.22 -0.29 12.13
N ARG A 119 4.92 -0.42 11.86
CA ARG A 119 4.24 -1.70 11.61
C ARG A 119 3.57 -1.63 10.25
N MET A 120 3.75 -2.68 9.44
CA MET A 120 3.16 -2.80 8.11
C MET A 120 2.07 -3.87 8.15
N ILE A 121 0.86 -3.50 7.77
CA ILE A 121 -0.34 -4.34 7.78
C ILE A 121 -0.72 -4.57 6.32
N GLU A 122 -0.84 -5.84 5.93
CA GLU A 122 -1.29 -6.22 4.59
C GLU A 122 -2.76 -5.85 4.41
N LEU A 123 -3.05 -5.14 3.32
CA LEU A 123 -4.41 -4.83 2.85
C LEU A 123 -4.76 -5.73 1.67
N LEU A 124 -6.02 -5.67 1.21
CA LEU A 124 -6.45 -6.42 0.04
C LEU A 124 -5.54 -6.14 -1.17
N PRO A 125 -5.12 -7.16 -1.93
CA PRO A 125 -4.34 -7.00 -3.14
C PRO A 125 -5.17 -6.35 -4.25
N GLY A 126 -4.52 -5.95 -5.35
CA GLY A 126 -5.20 -5.39 -6.52
C GLY A 126 -5.48 -3.90 -6.41
N ALA A 127 -6.47 -3.45 -7.17
CA ALA A 127 -6.82 -2.04 -7.38
C ALA A 127 -8.03 -1.58 -6.54
N THR A 128 -8.23 -2.16 -5.34
CA THR A 128 -9.30 -1.74 -4.43
C THR A 128 -9.20 -0.25 -4.10
N ALA A 129 -10.35 0.43 -4.13
CA ALA A 129 -10.52 1.79 -3.66
C ALA A 129 -11.09 1.84 -2.23
N ALA A 130 -11.46 0.69 -1.66
CA ALA A 130 -11.85 0.61 -0.26
C ALA A 130 -10.64 0.90 0.63
N ASP A 131 -10.77 1.89 1.52
CA ASP A 131 -9.73 2.23 2.49
C ASP A 131 -9.59 1.15 3.58
N PRO A 132 -8.52 1.16 4.39
CA PRO A 132 -8.29 0.13 5.41
C PRO A 132 -9.46 -0.13 6.37
N LEU A 133 -10.19 0.90 6.79
CA LEU A 133 -11.34 0.79 7.68
C LEU A 133 -12.50 0.12 6.93
N LEU A 134 -12.78 0.57 5.71
CA LEU A 134 -13.84 -0.01 4.90
C LEU A 134 -13.56 -1.48 4.54
N GLN A 135 -12.30 -1.83 4.23
CA GLN A 135 -11.91 -3.23 4.03
C GLN A 135 -12.19 -4.07 5.27
N ARG A 136 -11.77 -3.62 6.46
CA ARG A 136 -12.03 -4.30 7.74
C ARG A 136 -13.52 -4.54 7.95
N ASP A 137 -14.34 -3.52 7.75
CA ASP A 137 -15.77 -3.54 8.06
C ASP A 137 -16.57 -4.41 7.08
N THR A 138 -16.09 -4.55 5.84
CA THR A 138 -16.78 -5.29 4.76
C THR A 138 -16.29 -6.72 4.60
N PHE A 139 -15.11 -7.06 5.12
CA PHE A 139 -14.49 -8.37 4.91
C PHE A 139 -15.37 -9.53 5.38
N ALA A 140 -16.02 -9.40 6.54
CA ALA A 140 -16.92 -10.44 7.04
C ALA A 140 -18.11 -10.69 6.10
N GLY A 141 -18.71 -9.62 5.55
CA GLY A 141 -19.81 -9.74 4.59
C GLY A 141 -19.39 -10.34 3.25
N SER A 142 -18.21 -9.97 2.76
CA SER A 142 -17.65 -10.58 1.55
C SER A 142 -17.38 -12.08 1.72
N ASN A 143 -16.88 -12.51 2.89
CA ASN A 143 -16.72 -13.93 3.21
C ASN A 143 -18.06 -14.67 3.30
N ALA A 144 -19.10 -14.03 3.84
CA ALA A 144 -20.44 -14.62 3.86
C ALA A 144 -21.00 -14.80 2.43
N ALA A 145 -20.75 -13.85 1.53
CA ALA A 145 -21.22 -13.91 0.15
C ALA A 145 -20.63 -15.08 -0.66
N ILE A 146 -19.39 -15.50 -0.36
CA ILE A 146 -18.75 -16.66 -1.04
C ILE A 146 -18.98 -18.00 -0.35
N ALA A 147 -19.63 -18.04 0.81
CA ALA A 147 -19.65 -19.24 1.65
C ALA A 147 -20.24 -20.46 0.91
N GLY A 148 -21.24 -20.25 0.06
CA GLY A 148 -21.85 -21.31 -0.76
C GLY A 148 -21.01 -21.78 -1.95
N ALA A 149 -20.01 -21.00 -2.38
CA ALA A 149 -19.10 -21.36 -3.46
C ALA A 149 -17.84 -22.10 -2.96
N ARG A 150 -17.63 -22.17 -1.64
CA ARG A 150 -16.46 -22.82 -1.04
C ARG A 150 -16.57 -24.35 -1.14
N PRO A 151 -15.55 -25.05 -1.66
CA PRO A 151 -15.51 -26.51 -1.63
C PRO A 151 -15.56 -27.06 -0.18
N LYS A 152 -16.18 -28.23 0.01
CA LYS A 152 -16.41 -28.83 1.35
C LYS A 152 -15.12 -29.05 2.15
N ASP A 153 -14.04 -29.43 1.48
CA ASP A 153 -12.76 -29.77 2.11
C ASP A 153 -11.76 -28.60 2.12
N CYS A 154 -12.23 -27.38 1.86
CA CYS A 154 -11.35 -26.22 1.79
C CYS A 154 -11.29 -25.44 3.11
N ASP A 155 -10.11 -25.45 3.73
CA ASP A 155 -9.80 -24.77 4.99
C ASP A 155 -9.19 -23.37 4.80
N ARG A 156 -8.90 -22.99 3.55
CA ARG A 156 -8.21 -21.75 3.18
C ARG A 156 -9.01 -20.94 2.19
N GLN A 157 -9.24 -19.67 2.52
CA GLN A 157 -9.81 -18.70 1.61
C GLN A 157 -9.11 -17.36 1.80
N TRP A 158 -8.77 -16.71 0.70
CA TRP A 158 -8.28 -15.33 0.73
C TRP A 158 -8.61 -14.63 -0.58
N VAL A 159 -8.65 -13.30 -0.50
CA VAL A 159 -8.75 -12.44 -1.68
C VAL A 159 -7.37 -12.41 -2.35
N VAL A 160 -7.30 -12.83 -3.61
CA VAL A 160 -6.06 -12.85 -4.40
C VAL A 160 -5.88 -11.61 -5.26
N ASP A 161 -6.97 -10.94 -5.61
CA ASP A 161 -6.96 -9.72 -6.41
C ASP A 161 -8.26 -8.94 -6.20
N THR A 162 -8.22 -7.63 -6.43
CA THR A 162 -9.40 -6.76 -6.44
C THR A 162 -9.36 -5.85 -7.64
N ARG A 163 -10.52 -5.56 -8.23
CA ARG A 163 -10.62 -4.73 -9.44
C ARG A 163 -11.81 -3.81 -9.35
N LEU A 164 -11.66 -2.56 -9.74
CA LEU A 164 -12.81 -1.68 -9.96
C LEU A 164 -13.64 -2.21 -11.14
N VAL A 165 -14.96 -2.26 -10.98
CA VAL A 165 -15.89 -2.63 -12.06
C VAL A 165 -15.94 -1.53 -13.12
N ALA A 166 -15.81 -0.27 -12.70
CA ALA A 166 -15.73 0.92 -13.54
C ALA A 166 -14.83 1.96 -12.88
N PRO A 167 -14.28 2.94 -13.63
CA PRO A 167 -13.51 4.03 -13.05
C PRO A 167 -14.29 4.74 -11.94
N ARG A 168 -13.67 4.89 -10.78
CA ARG A 168 -14.26 5.57 -9.63
C ARG A 168 -14.32 7.08 -9.86
N ARG A 169 -15.42 7.70 -9.41
CA ARG A 169 -15.56 9.14 -9.27
C ARG A 169 -15.73 9.50 -7.80
N ASP A 170 -15.27 10.68 -7.42
CA ASP A 170 -15.35 11.12 -6.03
C ASP A 170 -16.80 11.30 -5.59
N ASN A 171 -17.12 10.82 -4.39
CA ASN A 171 -18.44 10.87 -3.77
C ASN A 171 -19.58 10.16 -4.54
N GLU A 172 -19.27 9.41 -5.60
CA GLU A 172 -20.24 8.55 -6.29
C GLU A 172 -20.16 7.10 -5.77
N PRO A 173 -21.26 6.33 -5.82
CA PRO A 173 -21.23 4.89 -5.58
C PRO A 173 -20.26 4.19 -6.54
N TRP A 174 -19.55 3.18 -6.04
CA TRP A 174 -18.65 2.38 -6.86
C TRP A 174 -18.81 0.90 -6.58
N SER A 175 -18.24 0.07 -7.45
CA SER A 175 -18.22 -1.37 -7.24
C SER A 175 -16.87 -1.96 -7.57
N GLU A 176 -16.53 -3.02 -6.85
CA GLU A 176 -15.31 -3.78 -6.98
C GLU A 176 -15.62 -5.27 -7.15
N ARG A 177 -14.82 -5.96 -7.95
CA ARG A 177 -14.73 -7.42 -7.96
C ARG A 177 -13.63 -7.83 -6.99
N TRP A 178 -13.97 -8.58 -5.96
CA TRP A 178 -13.01 -9.21 -5.07
C TRP A 178 -12.88 -10.67 -5.44
N ILE A 179 -11.70 -11.05 -5.92
CA ILE A 179 -11.42 -12.37 -6.47
C ILE A 179 -10.87 -13.22 -5.33
N TYR A 180 -11.59 -14.27 -4.99
CA TYR A 180 -11.20 -15.25 -4.00
C TYR A 180 -10.50 -16.44 -4.64
N ASP A 181 -9.48 -16.95 -3.97
CA ASP A 181 -9.02 -18.31 -4.16
C ASP A 181 -9.41 -19.14 -2.93
N MET A 182 -10.04 -20.28 -3.19
CA MET A 182 -10.48 -21.24 -2.20
C MET A 182 -9.95 -22.62 -2.61
N CYS A 183 -8.71 -22.90 -2.23
CA CYS A 183 -8.03 -24.15 -2.55
C CYS A 183 -7.95 -24.42 -4.06
N GLY A 184 -7.66 -23.38 -4.85
CA GLY A 184 -7.61 -23.44 -6.31
C GLY A 184 -8.95 -23.22 -7.02
N THR A 185 -10.08 -23.23 -6.29
CA THR A 185 -11.37 -22.80 -6.82
C THR A 185 -11.49 -21.29 -6.72
N ARG A 186 -11.68 -20.62 -7.86
CA ARG A 186 -11.87 -19.17 -7.89
C ARG A 186 -13.35 -18.80 -7.86
N ALA A 187 -13.67 -17.77 -7.08
CA ALA A 187 -14.98 -17.14 -7.06
C ALA A 187 -14.81 -15.62 -6.95
N GLU A 188 -15.79 -14.86 -7.41
CA GLU A 188 -15.74 -13.40 -7.32
C GLU A 188 -16.91 -12.87 -6.50
N VAL A 189 -16.63 -11.87 -5.67
CA VAL A 189 -17.66 -11.08 -4.98
C VAL A 189 -17.76 -9.72 -5.64
N GLU A 190 -18.96 -9.30 -6.00
CA GLU A 190 -19.23 -7.90 -6.24
C GLU A 190 -19.44 -7.19 -4.90
N MET A 191 -18.53 -6.28 -4.58
CA MET A 191 -18.70 -5.33 -3.51
C MET A 191 -19.24 -4.04 -4.09
N THR A 192 -20.38 -3.56 -3.59
CA THR A 192 -20.92 -2.24 -3.94
C THR A 192 -20.81 -1.34 -2.74
N PHE A 193 -20.29 -0.13 -2.94
CA PHE A 193 -20.09 0.86 -1.90
C PHE A 193 -20.82 2.14 -2.26
N THR A 194 -21.54 2.72 -1.29
CA THR A 194 -22.34 3.93 -1.47
C THR A 194 -21.92 4.94 -0.41
N PRO A 195 -21.18 6.00 -0.78
CA PRO A 195 -20.91 7.13 0.11
C PRO A 195 -22.21 7.75 0.64
N SER A 196 -22.22 8.10 1.91
CA SER A 196 -23.33 8.84 2.51
C SER A 196 -23.01 10.34 2.58
N PRO A 197 -23.95 11.24 2.22
CA PRO A 197 -23.77 12.68 2.39
C PRO A 197 -23.54 13.11 3.85
N ARG A 198 -23.95 12.29 4.82
CA ARG A 198 -23.76 12.53 6.26
C ARG A 198 -22.44 11.98 6.79
N GLY A 199 -21.56 11.52 5.91
CA GLY A 199 -20.35 10.80 6.26
C GLY A 199 -20.57 9.28 6.34
N GLY A 200 -19.49 8.53 6.14
CA GLY A 200 -19.48 7.07 6.10
C GLY A 200 -19.80 6.48 4.72
N THR A 201 -19.79 5.15 4.64
CA THR A 201 -20.06 4.39 3.42
C THR A 201 -20.90 3.17 3.79
N THR A 202 -22.05 3.01 3.13
CA THR A 202 -22.80 1.75 3.20
C THR A 202 -22.30 0.80 2.12
N TRP A 203 -22.49 -0.50 2.33
CA TRP A 203 -21.95 -1.50 1.43
C TRP A 203 -22.86 -2.72 1.30
N ASN A 204 -22.70 -3.43 0.19
CA ASN A 204 -23.32 -4.72 -0.08
C ASN A 204 -22.31 -5.67 -0.71
N ALA A 205 -22.46 -6.96 -0.45
CA ALA A 205 -21.63 -8.03 -1.01
C ALA A 205 -22.52 -9.10 -1.64
N LYS A 206 -22.22 -9.51 -2.87
CA LYS A 206 -22.91 -10.63 -3.53
C LYS A 206 -21.92 -11.46 -4.34
N LEU A 207 -22.15 -12.76 -4.40
CA LEU A 207 -21.44 -13.63 -5.35
C LEU A 207 -21.72 -13.12 -6.77
N ALA A 208 -20.66 -12.89 -7.53
CA ALA A 208 -20.75 -12.61 -8.95
C ALA A 208 -21.23 -13.86 -9.69
N LYS A 209 -22.12 -13.69 -10.67
CA LYS A 209 -22.56 -14.77 -11.55
C LYS A 209 -21.69 -14.84 -12.79
#